data_AF-A0A178KKI8-F1
#
_entry.id   AF-A0A178KKI8-F1
#
_cell.length_a   1.000
_cell.length_b   1.000
_cell.length_c   1.000
_cell.angle_alpha   90.00
_cell.angle_beta   90.00
_cell.angle_gamma   90.00
#
_symmetry.space_group_name_H-M   'P 1'
#
loop_
_entity.id
_entity.type
_entity.pdbx_description
1 polymer ?
#
loop_
_entity_poly.entity_id
_entity_poly.type
_entity_poly.pdbx_seq_one_letter_code
_entity_poly.pdbx_strand_id
1 'polypeptide(L)'
;MDFSQRLQQLAANPDALTHIGRGLEREALRITPEGRLSSAYHPAGLGSALTNQWVTTDYAESLLEFITPVSRNIDDLLDQLGDIHQFTYRQLDNEQLWPMSMPCFVGNEDDIMLAQYGSSNSGQMKTLYRQGLKNRYGSMMQVISGVHFNFSFPEAFWQQLFGDQTPEARQASVSDAYFGLIRNYYRFGWLIPYLFGASPALCGSFIKDNTATQQNFKKSGCGTYYLPNATALRLSDLGYTNNAQSVLKIGFNSIEQYLEGLQKAIRTPSAEFAEIGVKVDGAYRQLNSNVLQIENELYAPIRPKRVAKNGEKPSEALERGGVEYIEVRSLDVNPFSPIGVTEQQIRFLDLFLTWATLSPSAEMDDAELECWRDNWNRVVVDGRNPDLMLKIGCNGERLSVQAWGQRVFAELVEVAKAMDAAAGNESYQQTCQELLTWIENPELTLSAQLLKQIEQQEGIGKVGAELAAQHAHTLAQRQYRFYQQAEFEQEAKASVERQQAIENSDTLSLDAFLDDYFADLKGE
;
A
#
# COMPACT_ATOMS: atom_id res chain seq x y z
N MET A 1 27.43 -10.79 11.67
CA MET A 1 26.81 -10.59 13.00
C MET A 1 25.46 -11.26 12.97
N ASP A 2 25.14 -12.02 14.02
CA ASP A 2 23.79 -12.55 14.19
C ASP A 2 22.81 -11.42 14.63
N PHE A 3 21.52 -11.75 14.67
CA PHE A 3 20.45 -10.80 15.04
C PHE A 3 20.70 -10.14 16.41
N SER A 4 21.08 -10.94 17.42
CA SER A 4 21.27 -10.47 18.80
C SER A 4 22.41 -9.45 18.90
N GLN A 5 23.53 -9.70 18.23
CA GLN A 5 24.67 -8.77 18.18
C GLN A 5 24.29 -7.43 17.55
N ARG A 6 23.56 -7.45 16.42
CA ARG A 6 23.11 -6.23 15.74
C ARG A 6 22.16 -5.43 16.61
N LEU A 7 21.20 -6.09 17.26
CA LEU A 7 20.27 -5.42 18.17
C LEU A 7 20.98 -4.78 19.36
N GLN A 8 21.94 -5.48 19.97
CA GLN A 8 22.72 -4.94 21.08
C GLN A 8 23.54 -3.71 20.66
N GLN A 9 24.11 -3.74 19.45
CA GLN A 9 24.86 -2.62 18.88
C GLN A 9 23.97 -1.39 18.69
N LEU A 10 22.76 -1.55 18.17
CA LEU A 10 21.81 -0.44 18.04
C LEU A 10 21.34 0.08 19.40
N ALA A 11 21.05 -0.81 20.34
CA ALA A 11 20.59 -0.44 21.68
C ALA A 11 21.62 0.38 22.49
N ALA A 12 22.89 0.42 22.06
CA ALA A 12 23.90 1.29 22.64
C ALA A 12 23.65 2.80 22.40
N ASN A 13 22.79 3.15 21.44
CA ASN A 13 22.37 4.52 21.18
C ASN A 13 20.84 4.60 21.04
N PRO A 14 20.11 5.18 22.01
CA PRO A 14 18.66 5.31 21.95
C PRO A 14 18.15 5.94 20.65
N ASP A 15 18.86 6.94 20.12
CA ASP A 15 18.49 7.64 18.88
C ASP A 15 18.48 6.75 17.63
N ALA A 16 19.15 5.59 17.67
CA ALA A 16 19.09 4.60 16.60
C ALA A 16 17.75 3.87 16.54
N LEU A 17 17.06 3.73 17.69
CA LEU A 17 15.80 3.01 17.82
C LEU A 17 14.59 3.94 18.03
N THR A 18 14.84 5.22 18.32
CA THR A 18 13.84 6.28 18.30
C THR A 18 13.91 7.06 16.98
N HIS A 19 13.04 8.05 16.78
CA HIS A 19 13.08 8.95 15.60
C HIS A 19 12.92 8.29 14.21
N ILE A 20 12.40 7.07 14.14
CA ILE A 20 11.96 6.41 12.91
C ILE A 20 11.03 7.34 12.13
N GLY A 21 11.32 7.54 10.84
CA GLY A 21 10.46 8.29 9.93
C GLY A 21 9.33 7.41 9.39
N ARG A 22 8.10 7.93 9.44
CA ARG A 22 6.88 7.24 9.02
C ARG A 22 6.02 8.14 8.15
N GLY A 23 5.34 7.58 7.16
CA GLY A 23 4.28 8.25 6.41
C GLY A 23 3.15 7.28 6.10
N LEU A 24 1.95 7.80 5.92
CA LEU A 24 0.76 7.02 5.58
C LEU A 24 0.16 7.54 4.28
N GLU A 25 -0.23 6.62 3.42
CA GLU A 25 -1.15 6.84 2.31
C GLU A 25 -2.41 6.01 2.60
N ARG A 26 -3.59 6.62 2.60
CA ARG A 26 -4.85 5.90 2.83
C ARG A 26 -5.85 6.22 1.74
N GLU A 27 -6.32 5.18 1.06
CA GLU A 27 -7.30 5.29 -0.02
C GLU A 27 -8.72 5.06 0.48
N ALA A 28 -9.68 5.79 -0.11
CA ALA A 28 -11.09 5.71 0.26
C ALA A 28 -12.02 6.12 -0.89
N LEU A 29 -12.97 5.25 -1.25
CA LEU A 29 -14.00 5.61 -2.22
C LEU A 29 -15.03 6.55 -1.59
N ARG A 30 -15.39 7.60 -2.31
CA ARG A 30 -16.56 8.44 -2.01
C ARG A 30 -17.83 7.69 -2.40
N ILE A 31 -18.78 7.61 -1.48
CA ILE A 31 -20.06 6.95 -1.67
C ILE A 31 -21.22 7.90 -1.36
N THR A 32 -22.34 7.72 -2.04
CA THR A 32 -23.60 8.43 -1.73
C THR A 32 -24.22 7.89 -0.44
N PRO A 33 -25.20 8.58 0.16
CA PRO A 33 -25.94 8.07 1.33
C PRO A 33 -26.58 6.69 1.13
N GLU A 34 -26.88 6.32 -0.12
CA GLU A 34 -27.40 5.00 -0.50
C GLU A 34 -26.31 3.93 -0.62
N GLY A 35 -25.05 4.28 -0.35
CA GLY A 35 -23.88 3.40 -0.43
C GLY A 35 -23.31 3.23 -1.84
N ARG A 36 -23.84 3.92 -2.85
CA ARG A 36 -23.38 3.79 -4.25
C ARG A 36 -22.10 4.58 -4.46
N LEU A 37 -21.27 4.18 -5.42
CA LEU A 37 -20.09 4.95 -5.80
C LEU A 37 -20.50 6.36 -6.26
N SER A 38 -19.81 7.39 -5.78
CA SER A 38 -20.05 8.76 -6.24
C SER A 38 -19.63 8.93 -7.70
N SER A 39 -20.48 9.62 -8.46
CA SER A 39 -20.18 10.10 -9.82
C SER A 39 -19.78 11.59 -9.84
N ALA A 40 -19.73 12.25 -8.69
CA ALA A 40 -19.29 13.65 -8.62
C ALA A 40 -17.79 13.76 -8.87
N TYR A 41 -17.33 14.90 -9.36
CA TYR A 41 -15.91 15.21 -9.48
C TYR A 41 -15.25 15.35 -8.10
N HIS A 42 -13.91 15.40 -8.08
CA HIS A 42 -13.15 15.69 -6.88
C HIS A 42 -13.69 16.98 -6.22
N PRO A 43 -14.00 16.96 -4.91
CA PRO A 43 -14.59 18.12 -4.24
C PRO A 43 -13.75 19.39 -4.39
N ALA A 44 -14.33 20.46 -4.93
CA ALA A 44 -13.61 21.71 -5.18
C ALA A 44 -12.99 22.33 -3.91
N GLY A 45 -13.61 22.09 -2.73
CA GLY A 45 -13.09 22.53 -1.44
C GLY A 45 -11.79 21.85 -1.00
N LEU A 46 -11.40 20.74 -1.66
CA LEU A 46 -10.10 20.08 -1.49
C LEU A 46 -9.03 20.65 -2.43
N GLY A 47 -9.40 21.52 -3.38
CA GLY A 47 -8.47 22.11 -4.33
C GLY A 47 -8.14 21.20 -5.52
N SER A 48 -6.87 21.16 -5.89
CA SER A 48 -6.38 20.41 -7.05
C SER A 48 -5.76 19.07 -6.65
N ALA A 49 -6.38 17.95 -7.03
CA ALA A 49 -5.80 16.63 -6.83
C ALA A 49 -4.42 16.47 -7.50
N LEU A 50 -4.10 17.22 -8.56
CA LEU A 50 -2.79 17.13 -9.24
C LEU A 50 -1.64 17.60 -8.34
N THR A 51 -1.88 18.61 -7.49
CA THR A 51 -0.79 19.30 -6.78
C THR A 51 -1.01 19.53 -5.30
N ASN A 52 -2.17 19.14 -4.74
CA ASN A 52 -2.43 19.22 -3.31
C ASN A 52 -1.47 18.25 -2.55
N GLN A 53 -0.91 18.74 -1.45
CA GLN A 53 0.10 18.05 -0.67
C GLN A 53 -0.43 16.90 0.21
N TRP A 54 -1.73 16.90 0.53
CA TRP A 54 -2.33 16.01 1.53
C TRP A 54 -3.50 15.19 1.00
N VAL A 55 -4.23 15.70 0.01
CA VAL A 55 -5.41 15.02 -0.53
C VAL A 55 -5.34 14.98 -2.05
N THR A 56 -5.30 13.79 -2.62
CA THR A 56 -5.31 13.56 -4.07
C THR A 56 -6.33 12.48 -4.42
N THR A 57 -6.27 11.99 -5.65
CA THR A 57 -7.03 10.84 -6.14
C THR A 57 -6.07 9.78 -6.64
N ASP A 58 -6.38 8.51 -6.41
CA ASP A 58 -5.68 7.40 -7.08
C ASP A 58 -6.37 7.11 -8.43
N TYR A 59 -6.82 5.89 -8.71
CA TYR A 59 -7.28 5.49 -10.03
C TYR A 59 -8.53 6.23 -10.51
N ALA A 60 -9.55 6.31 -9.65
CA ALA A 60 -10.85 6.89 -9.97
C ALA A 60 -11.00 8.28 -9.36
N GLU A 61 -11.84 9.13 -9.97
CA GLU A 61 -12.16 10.45 -9.44
C GLU A 61 -12.83 10.39 -8.05
N SER A 62 -13.55 9.31 -7.79
CA SER A 62 -14.17 9.03 -6.49
C SER A 62 -13.25 8.30 -5.52
N LEU A 63 -12.05 7.88 -5.92
CA LEU A 63 -11.07 7.23 -5.04
C LEU A 63 -10.11 8.27 -4.49
N LEU A 64 -10.43 8.83 -3.32
CA LEU A 64 -9.55 9.75 -2.62
C LEU A 64 -8.35 9.00 -2.06
N GLU A 65 -7.21 9.70 -2.00
CA GLU A 65 -5.98 9.25 -1.36
C GLU A 65 -5.49 10.34 -0.40
N PHE A 66 -5.31 9.98 0.87
CA PHE A 66 -4.84 10.87 1.92
C PHE A 66 -3.37 10.56 2.23
N ILE A 67 -2.52 11.57 2.15
CA ILE A 67 -1.06 11.42 2.26
C ILE A 67 -0.56 12.28 3.42
N THR A 68 0.08 11.66 4.41
CA THR A 68 0.74 12.40 5.48
C THR A 68 2.16 12.79 5.07
N PRO A 69 2.68 13.94 5.51
CA PRO A 69 4.12 14.15 5.50
C PRO A 69 4.83 13.13 6.40
N VAL A 70 6.15 13.04 6.26
CA VAL A 70 6.96 12.17 7.14
C VAL A 70 6.90 12.69 8.57
N SER A 71 6.50 11.83 9.50
CA SER A 71 6.48 12.09 10.94
C SER A 71 7.42 11.16 11.69
N ARG A 72 7.95 11.64 12.82
CA ARG A 72 8.80 10.86 13.74
C ARG A 72 8.08 10.46 15.03
N ASN A 73 6.83 10.88 15.18
CA ASN A 73 5.96 10.59 16.31
C ASN A 73 4.67 9.95 15.78
N ILE A 74 4.23 8.86 16.41
CA ILE A 74 3.07 8.09 15.95
C ILE A 74 1.76 8.85 16.21
N ASP A 75 1.64 9.56 17.33
CA ASP A 75 0.47 10.38 17.64
C ASP A 75 0.33 11.52 16.63
N ASP A 76 1.42 12.23 16.34
CA ASP A 76 1.44 13.27 15.31
C ASP A 76 1.05 12.71 13.94
N LEU A 77 1.54 11.52 13.58
CA LEU A 77 1.20 10.86 12.32
C LEU A 77 -0.30 10.55 12.21
N LEU A 78 -0.88 10.02 13.29
CA LEU A 78 -2.31 9.69 13.35
C LEU A 78 -3.17 10.95 13.41
N ASP A 79 -2.73 11.99 14.11
CA ASP A 79 -3.43 13.26 14.19
C ASP A 79 -3.37 14.03 12.86
N GLN A 80 -2.25 13.98 12.13
CA GLN A 80 -2.16 14.47 10.75
C GLN A 80 -3.20 13.78 9.86
N LEU A 81 -3.22 12.44 9.85
CA LEU A 81 -4.18 11.69 9.02
C LEU A 81 -5.63 11.95 9.44
N GLY A 82 -5.89 12.05 10.75
CA GLY A 82 -7.21 12.37 11.30
C GLY A 82 -7.68 13.76 10.97
N ASP A 83 -6.80 14.75 10.99
CA ASP A 83 -7.10 16.13 10.59
C ASP A 83 -7.41 16.21 9.08
N ILE A 84 -6.66 15.48 8.24
CA ILE A 84 -6.91 15.38 6.79
C ILE A 84 -8.31 14.78 6.52
N HIS A 85 -8.66 13.68 7.19
CA HIS A 85 -9.98 13.07 7.08
C HIS A 85 -11.09 14.01 7.56
N GLN A 86 -10.87 14.67 8.71
CA GLN A 86 -11.82 15.62 9.26
C GLN A 86 -12.09 16.77 8.29
N PHE A 87 -11.05 17.38 7.72
CA PHE A 87 -11.22 18.45 6.74
C PHE A 87 -11.98 17.94 5.51
N THR A 88 -11.63 16.75 5.03
CA THR A 88 -12.27 16.12 3.88
C THR A 88 -13.77 15.96 4.06
N TYR A 89 -14.23 15.40 5.19
CA TYR A 89 -15.67 15.25 5.45
C TYR A 89 -16.45 16.57 5.44
N ARG A 90 -15.81 17.71 5.74
CA ARG A 90 -16.46 19.03 5.63
C ARG A 90 -16.66 19.48 4.17
N GLN A 91 -15.92 18.89 3.23
CA GLN A 91 -15.98 19.19 1.79
C GLN A 91 -16.80 18.15 1.00
N LEU A 92 -17.28 17.07 1.63
CA LEU A 92 -17.98 15.96 0.96
C LEU A 92 -19.50 16.15 0.82
N ASP A 93 -20.06 17.29 1.23
CA ASP A 93 -21.50 17.51 1.29
C ASP A 93 -22.24 16.38 2.04
N ASN A 94 -22.99 15.54 1.32
CA ASN A 94 -23.73 14.39 1.87
C ASN A 94 -23.04 13.04 1.58
N GLU A 95 -21.88 13.03 0.94
CA GLU A 95 -21.13 11.81 0.67
C GLU A 95 -20.39 11.31 1.91
N GLN A 96 -20.06 10.03 1.89
CA GLN A 96 -19.26 9.36 2.91
C GLN A 96 -18.04 8.70 2.28
N LEU A 97 -17.12 8.24 3.12
CA LEU A 97 -15.98 7.43 2.70
C LEU A 97 -16.27 5.96 2.99
N TRP A 98 -16.05 5.10 2.00
CA TRP A 98 -16.12 3.67 2.18
C TRP A 98 -15.02 3.20 3.15
N PRO A 99 -15.35 2.39 4.19
CA PRO A 99 -14.44 2.10 5.28
C PRO A 99 -13.63 0.81 5.10
N MET A 100 -13.75 0.10 3.97
CA MET A 100 -13.14 -1.20 3.73
C MET A 100 -12.32 -1.23 2.43
N SER A 101 -11.38 -2.17 2.32
CA SER A 101 -10.59 -2.36 1.09
C SER A 101 -11.44 -2.79 -0.12
N MET A 102 -12.29 -3.80 0.07
CA MET A 102 -13.12 -4.33 -1.02
C MET A 102 -14.40 -3.49 -1.12
N PRO A 103 -14.70 -2.90 -2.29
CA PRO A 103 -15.95 -2.16 -2.46
C PRO A 103 -17.12 -3.11 -2.74
N CYS A 104 -18.34 -2.62 -2.59
CA CYS A 104 -19.54 -3.43 -2.80
C CYS A 104 -20.45 -2.96 -3.94
N PHE A 105 -20.76 -1.66 -3.99
CA PHE A 105 -21.85 -1.12 -4.81
C PHE A 105 -21.38 -0.57 -6.17
N VAL A 106 -20.34 -1.18 -6.74
CA VAL A 106 -19.92 -0.86 -8.11
C VAL A 106 -20.87 -1.59 -9.04
N GLY A 107 -21.76 -0.83 -9.69
CA GLY A 107 -22.78 -1.36 -10.61
C GLY A 107 -22.14 -1.88 -11.88
N ASN A 108 -21.77 -0.98 -12.78
CA ASN A 108 -20.97 -1.29 -13.97
C ASN A 108 -19.57 -0.67 -13.83
N GLU A 109 -18.55 -1.38 -14.30
CA GLU A 109 -17.17 -0.87 -14.31
C GLU A 109 -17.00 0.38 -15.19
N ASP A 110 -17.88 0.56 -16.17
CA ASP A 110 -17.94 1.75 -17.01
C ASP A 110 -18.45 2.99 -16.29
N ASP A 111 -19.12 2.83 -15.14
CA ASP A 111 -19.57 3.94 -14.30
C ASP A 111 -18.41 4.55 -13.49
N ILE A 112 -17.25 3.87 -13.44
CA ILE A 112 -16.06 4.36 -12.74
C ILE A 112 -15.37 5.42 -13.60
N MET A 113 -15.56 6.68 -13.22
CA MET A 113 -14.85 7.80 -13.82
C MET A 113 -13.38 7.80 -13.39
N LEU A 114 -12.47 7.82 -14.38
CA LEU A 114 -11.03 7.94 -14.13
C LEU A 114 -10.72 9.29 -13.48
N ALA A 115 -9.69 9.33 -12.63
CA ALA A 115 -9.25 10.57 -12.01
C ALA A 115 -8.85 11.63 -13.05
N GLN A 116 -9.27 12.86 -12.82
CA GLN A 116 -9.09 14.01 -13.71
C GLN A 116 -8.08 14.99 -13.10
N TYR A 117 -7.02 15.30 -13.86
CA TYR A 117 -5.94 16.17 -13.41
C TYR A 117 -5.78 17.44 -14.26
N GLY A 118 -6.87 17.87 -14.89
CA GLY A 118 -6.88 19.07 -15.72
C GLY A 118 -6.23 18.91 -17.09
N SER A 119 -5.78 20.03 -17.64
CA SER A 119 -5.38 20.15 -19.04
C SER A 119 -3.88 20.17 -19.29
N SER A 120 -3.06 20.16 -18.22
CA SER A 120 -1.61 20.11 -18.40
C SER A 120 -1.15 18.78 -19.00
N ASN A 121 -0.02 18.76 -19.69
CA ASN A 121 0.55 17.54 -20.25
C ASN A 121 0.78 16.48 -19.15
N SER A 122 1.30 16.90 -17.99
CA SER A 122 1.49 16.02 -16.84
C SER A 122 0.16 15.47 -16.28
N GLY A 123 -0.88 16.30 -16.20
CA GLY A 123 -2.21 15.89 -15.77
C GLY A 123 -2.88 14.93 -16.76
N GLN A 124 -2.85 15.27 -18.05
CA GLN A 124 -3.37 14.42 -19.12
C GLN A 124 -2.64 13.06 -19.16
N MET A 125 -1.31 13.04 -18.98
CA MET A 125 -0.55 11.80 -18.89
C MET A 125 -0.98 10.94 -17.70
N LYS A 126 -1.25 11.53 -16.52
CA LYS A 126 -1.75 10.79 -15.33
C LYS A 126 -3.14 10.18 -15.57
N THR A 127 -4.04 10.90 -16.25
CA THR A 127 -5.36 10.37 -16.64
C THR A 127 -5.22 9.30 -17.73
N LEU A 128 -4.34 9.50 -18.71
CA LEU A 128 -4.07 8.53 -19.78
C LEU A 128 -3.45 7.22 -19.26
N TYR A 129 -2.57 7.30 -18.26
CA TYR A 129 -2.05 6.12 -17.56
C TYR A 129 -3.20 5.26 -17.02
N ARG A 130 -4.16 5.89 -16.34
CA ARG A 130 -5.36 5.22 -15.78
C ARG A 130 -6.27 4.69 -16.87
N GLN A 131 -6.38 5.38 -18.01
CA GLN A 131 -7.09 4.87 -19.18
C GLN A 131 -6.45 3.59 -19.72
N GLY A 132 -5.11 3.50 -19.70
CA GLY A 132 -4.39 2.27 -20.00
C GLY A 132 -4.70 1.16 -18.99
N LEU A 133 -4.68 1.46 -17.69
CA LEU A 133 -5.05 0.48 -16.65
C LEU A 133 -6.49 -0.03 -16.82
N LYS A 134 -7.44 0.85 -17.16
CA LYS A 134 -8.83 0.46 -17.48
C LYS A 134 -8.86 -0.57 -18.59
N ASN A 135 -8.15 -0.30 -19.70
CA ASN A 135 -8.18 -1.14 -20.88
C ASN A 135 -7.42 -2.47 -20.68
N ARG A 136 -6.39 -2.49 -19.83
CA ARG A 136 -5.59 -3.68 -19.55
C ARG A 136 -6.21 -4.60 -18.51
N TYR A 137 -6.81 -4.03 -17.46
CA TYR A 137 -7.19 -4.78 -16.24
C TYR A 137 -8.65 -4.63 -15.83
N GLY A 138 -9.39 -3.70 -16.45
CA GLY A 138 -10.73 -3.30 -16.01
C GLY A 138 -10.69 -2.36 -14.81
N SER A 139 -11.78 -1.60 -14.61
CA SER A 139 -11.86 -0.60 -13.54
C SER A 139 -12.13 -1.21 -12.16
N MET A 140 -12.77 -2.38 -12.10
CA MET A 140 -13.21 -2.99 -10.83
C MET A 140 -12.03 -3.24 -9.88
N MET A 141 -10.95 -3.84 -10.40
CA MET A 141 -9.75 -4.11 -9.60
C MET A 141 -9.13 -2.82 -9.06
N GLN A 142 -9.15 -1.75 -9.87
CA GLN A 142 -8.43 -0.51 -9.59
C GLN A 142 -9.11 0.38 -8.52
N VAL A 143 -10.35 0.07 -8.14
CA VAL A 143 -11.06 0.76 -7.06
C VAL A 143 -10.99 0.03 -5.71
N ILE A 144 -10.20 -1.04 -5.62
CA ILE A 144 -9.85 -1.68 -4.36
C ILE A 144 -8.88 -0.77 -3.62
N SER A 145 -9.22 -0.35 -2.41
CA SER A 145 -8.40 0.57 -1.62
C SER A 145 -7.47 -0.17 -0.65
N GLY A 146 -6.36 0.48 -0.30
CA GLY A 146 -5.44 0.03 0.73
C GLY A 146 -4.92 1.14 1.64
N VAL A 147 -3.97 0.75 2.49
CA VAL A 147 -3.11 1.66 3.24
C VAL A 147 -1.68 1.36 2.85
N HIS A 148 -0.89 2.39 2.50
CA HIS A 148 0.56 2.27 2.38
C HIS A 148 1.23 2.85 3.61
N PHE A 149 2.20 2.10 4.13
CA PHE A 149 3.03 2.52 5.25
C PHE A 149 4.45 2.76 4.76
N ASN A 150 4.84 4.03 4.76
CA ASN A 150 6.16 4.49 4.38
C ASN A 150 7.06 4.51 5.62
N PHE A 151 8.25 3.94 5.54
CA PHE A 151 9.13 3.74 6.69
C PHE A 151 10.61 3.99 6.36
N SER A 152 11.30 4.71 7.24
CA SER A 152 12.74 4.95 7.14
C SER A 152 13.42 4.97 8.50
N PHE A 153 14.63 4.41 8.59
CA PHE A 153 15.45 4.51 9.79
C PHE A 153 16.16 5.88 9.89
N PRO A 154 16.42 6.40 11.11
CA PRO A 154 17.21 7.61 11.30
C PRO A 154 18.69 7.37 10.95
N GLU A 155 19.45 8.44 10.67
CA GLU A 155 20.90 8.33 10.40
C GLU A 155 21.66 7.67 11.57
N ALA A 156 21.21 7.88 12.80
CA ALA A 156 21.78 7.23 13.99
C ALA A 156 21.73 5.69 13.92
N PHE A 157 20.71 5.11 13.27
CA PHE A 157 20.62 3.66 13.05
C PHE A 157 21.73 3.18 12.12
N TRP A 158 21.92 3.86 10.98
CA TRP A 158 22.95 3.50 10.01
C TRP A 158 24.37 3.73 10.55
N GLN A 159 24.57 4.84 11.27
CA GLN A 159 25.81 5.13 11.96
C GLN A 159 26.15 4.05 12.99
N GLN A 160 25.18 3.59 13.77
CA GLN A 160 25.43 2.50 14.72
C GLN A 160 25.77 1.20 14.00
N LEU A 161 25.04 0.84 12.93
CA LEU A 161 25.22 -0.46 12.26
C LEU A 161 26.53 -0.56 11.46
N PHE A 162 26.94 0.52 10.78
CA PHE A 162 28.05 0.50 9.84
C PHE A 162 29.23 1.41 10.20
N GLY A 163 29.12 2.23 11.25
CA GLY A 163 30.15 3.19 11.64
C GLY A 163 30.32 4.33 10.64
N ASP A 164 31.47 4.98 10.71
CA ASP A 164 31.84 6.08 9.81
C ASP A 164 32.12 5.54 8.39
N GLN A 165 31.45 6.12 7.40
CA GLN A 165 31.57 5.77 5.99
C GLN A 165 31.60 7.05 5.14
N THR A 166 32.14 6.96 3.92
CA THR A 166 31.93 8.05 2.94
C THR A 166 30.46 8.08 2.52
N PRO A 167 29.95 9.21 1.97
CA PRO A 167 28.57 9.26 1.49
C PRO A 167 28.19 8.14 0.51
N GLU A 168 29.11 7.77 -0.39
CA GLU A 168 28.89 6.72 -1.40
C GLU A 168 28.82 5.33 -0.75
N ALA A 169 29.73 5.04 0.19
CA ALA A 169 29.70 3.80 0.95
C ALA A 169 28.47 3.69 1.87
N ARG A 170 28.02 4.82 2.46
CA ARG A 170 26.77 4.89 3.23
C ARG A 170 25.58 4.58 2.34
N GLN A 171 25.47 5.22 1.17
CA GLN A 171 24.40 4.97 0.20
C GLN A 171 24.30 3.48 -0.18
N ALA A 172 25.44 2.85 -0.49
CA ALA A 172 25.49 1.43 -0.83
C ALA A 172 25.06 0.53 0.35
N SER A 173 25.59 0.79 1.55
CA SER A 173 25.28 -0.02 2.75
C SER A 173 23.82 0.11 3.18
N VAL A 174 23.25 1.31 3.10
CA VAL A 174 21.81 1.55 3.40
C VAL A 174 20.93 0.85 2.37
N SER A 175 21.27 0.94 1.08
CA SER A 175 20.51 0.26 0.03
C SER A 175 20.55 -1.26 0.21
N ASP A 176 21.73 -1.84 0.46
CA ASP A 176 21.87 -3.28 0.74
C ASP A 176 21.05 -3.71 1.97
N ALA A 177 21.06 -2.91 3.04
CA ALA A 177 20.26 -3.18 4.23
C ALA A 177 18.75 -3.18 3.93
N TYR A 178 18.25 -2.21 3.16
CA TYR A 178 16.84 -2.18 2.75
C TYR A 178 16.48 -3.32 1.79
N PHE A 179 17.38 -3.76 0.92
CA PHE A 179 17.13 -4.98 0.14
C PHE A 179 17.12 -6.23 1.02
N GLY A 180 17.98 -6.30 2.04
CA GLY A 180 17.92 -7.32 3.08
C GLY A 180 16.56 -7.35 3.80
N LEU A 181 16.05 -6.17 4.18
CA LEU A 181 14.70 -5.99 4.72
C LEU A 181 13.65 -6.53 3.74
N ILE A 182 13.68 -6.12 2.46
CA ILE A 182 12.72 -6.55 1.44
C ILE A 182 12.71 -8.08 1.30
N ARG A 183 13.88 -8.73 1.27
CA ARG A 183 13.96 -10.20 1.21
C ARG A 183 13.28 -10.84 2.43
N ASN A 184 13.52 -10.32 3.63
CA ASN A 184 12.86 -10.80 4.85
C ASN A 184 11.36 -10.46 4.88
N TYR A 185 10.95 -9.35 4.28
CA TYR A 185 9.54 -9.02 4.11
C TYR A 185 8.83 -10.08 3.24
N TYR A 186 9.42 -10.54 2.14
CA TYR A 186 8.85 -11.64 1.37
C TYR A 186 8.76 -12.94 2.17
N ARG A 187 9.75 -13.25 3.02
CA ARG A 187 9.78 -14.45 3.87
C ARG A 187 8.71 -14.46 4.97
N PHE A 188 8.50 -13.33 5.63
CA PHE A 188 7.78 -13.24 6.90
C PHE A 188 6.58 -12.28 6.89
N GLY A 189 6.45 -11.44 5.86
CA GLY A 189 5.43 -10.40 5.80
C GLY A 189 4.00 -10.93 5.68
N TRP A 190 3.80 -12.23 5.48
CA TRP A 190 2.50 -12.91 5.61
C TRP A 190 1.86 -12.70 7.00
N LEU A 191 2.63 -12.34 8.03
CA LEU A 191 2.11 -11.91 9.33
C LEU A 191 1.19 -10.68 9.21
N ILE A 192 1.43 -9.78 8.26
CA ILE A 192 0.63 -8.57 8.06
C ILE A 192 -0.81 -8.92 7.62
N PRO A 193 -1.05 -9.65 6.52
CA PRO A 193 -2.40 -10.08 6.18
C PRO A 193 -2.98 -11.04 7.22
N TYR A 194 -2.18 -11.86 7.92
CA TYR A 194 -2.71 -12.69 9.01
C TYR A 194 -3.35 -11.84 10.14
N LEU A 195 -2.60 -10.88 10.69
CA LEU A 195 -3.06 -10.05 11.82
C LEU A 195 -4.09 -9.01 11.37
N PHE A 196 -3.82 -8.34 10.26
CA PHE A 196 -4.49 -7.10 9.85
C PHE A 196 -5.19 -7.19 8.49
N GLY A 197 -5.24 -8.36 7.86
CA GLY A 197 -6.11 -8.58 6.72
C GLY A 197 -7.56 -8.31 7.11
N ALA A 198 -8.26 -7.50 6.32
CA ALA A 198 -9.62 -7.06 6.60
C ALA A 198 -10.50 -7.13 5.35
N SER A 199 -10.23 -8.11 4.50
CA SER A 199 -11.01 -8.38 3.28
C SER A 199 -11.31 -9.88 3.11
N PRO A 200 -11.97 -10.55 4.09
CA PRO A 200 -12.33 -11.97 3.98
C PRO A 200 -13.47 -12.23 2.99
N ALA A 201 -14.14 -11.16 2.54
CA ALA A 201 -15.36 -11.18 1.75
C ALA A 201 -15.37 -10.06 0.70
N LEU A 202 -16.21 -10.22 -0.31
CA LEU A 202 -16.41 -9.29 -1.42
C LEU A 202 -17.84 -9.38 -1.95
N CYS A 203 -18.32 -8.36 -2.66
CA CYS A 203 -19.62 -8.39 -3.30
C CYS A 203 -19.57 -9.15 -4.63
N GLY A 204 -20.69 -9.80 -5.00
CA GLY A 204 -20.77 -10.66 -6.18
C GLY A 204 -20.40 -9.99 -7.51
N SER A 205 -20.47 -8.65 -7.59
CA SER A 205 -19.98 -7.88 -8.74
C SER A 205 -18.48 -8.07 -9.02
N PHE A 206 -17.69 -8.48 -8.02
CA PHE A 206 -16.26 -8.76 -8.14
C PHE A 206 -15.94 -10.19 -8.56
N ILE A 207 -16.94 -11.08 -8.61
CA ILE A 207 -16.75 -12.46 -9.05
C ILE A 207 -17.27 -12.61 -10.48
N LYS A 208 -16.36 -12.97 -11.39
CA LYS A 208 -16.74 -13.52 -12.70
C LYS A 208 -17.30 -14.92 -12.48
N ASP A 209 -18.35 -15.29 -13.23
CA ASP A 209 -19.18 -16.48 -12.98
C ASP A 209 -18.41 -17.81 -12.80
N ASN A 210 -17.23 -17.97 -13.44
CA ASN A 210 -16.43 -19.19 -13.36
C ASN A 210 -15.49 -19.26 -12.13
N THR A 211 -15.28 -18.18 -11.38
CA THR A 211 -14.27 -18.14 -10.30
C THR A 211 -14.84 -18.53 -8.94
N ALA A 212 -16.13 -18.26 -8.68
CA ALA A 212 -16.79 -18.63 -7.42
C ALA A 212 -16.78 -20.14 -7.16
N THR A 213 -16.96 -20.95 -8.20
CA THR A 213 -17.07 -22.41 -8.08
C THR A 213 -15.71 -23.08 -7.84
N GLN A 214 -14.61 -22.46 -8.29
CA GLN A 214 -13.27 -23.04 -8.21
C GLN A 214 -12.62 -22.89 -6.83
N GLN A 215 -13.00 -21.86 -6.06
CA GLN A 215 -12.37 -21.56 -4.76
C GLN A 215 -13.23 -21.87 -3.53
N ASN A 216 -14.36 -22.59 -3.67
CA ASN A 216 -15.26 -22.95 -2.56
C ASN A 216 -15.80 -21.74 -1.75
N PHE A 217 -16.11 -20.63 -2.43
CA PHE A 217 -16.73 -19.48 -1.79
C PHE A 217 -18.06 -19.83 -1.13
N LYS A 218 -18.24 -19.41 0.12
CA LYS A 218 -19.55 -19.36 0.76
C LYS A 218 -20.28 -18.09 0.37
N LYS A 219 -21.61 -18.13 0.43
CA LYS A 219 -22.48 -16.98 0.16
C LYS A 219 -23.18 -16.56 1.45
N SER A 220 -23.32 -15.26 1.64
CA SER A 220 -24.12 -14.66 2.70
C SER A 220 -25.09 -13.63 2.11
N GLY A 221 -26.36 -13.70 2.54
CA GLY A 221 -27.44 -12.79 2.15
C GLY A 221 -27.52 -12.47 0.66
N CYS A 222 -27.59 -11.18 0.34
CA CYS A 222 -27.94 -10.65 -1.00
C CYS A 222 -26.76 -10.64 -2.01
N GLY A 223 -25.81 -11.56 -1.91
CA GLY A 223 -24.71 -11.68 -2.87
C GLY A 223 -23.32 -11.29 -2.34
N THR A 224 -23.09 -11.43 -1.03
CA THR A 224 -21.73 -11.39 -0.47
C THR A 224 -21.09 -12.78 -0.60
N TYR A 225 -19.86 -12.84 -1.09
CA TYR A 225 -19.06 -14.05 -1.18
C TYR A 225 -17.87 -13.95 -0.24
N TYR A 226 -17.54 -15.05 0.44
CA TYR A 226 -16.41 -15.07 1.37
C TYR A 226 -15.77 -16.46 1.45
N LEU A 227 -14.52 -16.49 1.92
CA LEU A 227 -13.85 -17.73 2.33
C LEU A 227 -13.79 -17.80 3.85
N PRO A 228 -14.15 -18.94 4.48
CA PRO A 228 -14.31 -19.03 5.93
C PRO A 228 -13.07 -18.67 6.75
N ASN A 229 -11.88 -18.87 6.19
CA ASN A 229 -10.59 -18.66 6.85
C ASN A 229 -9.71 -17.61 6.16
N ALA A 230 -10.20 -16.97 5.10
CA ALA A 230 -9.44 -15.93 4.42
C ALA A 230 -9.21 -14.73 5.32
N THR A 231 -8.13 -14.03 5.03
CA THR A 231 -7.71 -12.84 5.75
C THR A 231 -7.80 -11.59 4.88
N ALA A 232 -7.13 -11.60 3.72
CA ALA A 232 -6.95 -10.41 2.88
C ALA A 232 -7.15 -10.74 1.39
N LEU A 233 -8.38 -11.00 0.93
CA LEU A 233 -8.65 -11.29 -0.49
C LEU A 233 -8.21 -10.16 -1.43
N ARG A 234 -8.07 -8.92 -0.94
CA ARG A 234 -7.40 -7.83 -1.67
C ARG A 234 -6.01 -8.23 -2.19
N LEU A 235 -5.27 -9.08 -1.50
CA LEU A 235 -3.94 -9.54 -1.90
C LEU A 235 -3.94 -10.84 -2.73
N SER A 236 -5.12 -11.39 -3.04
CA SER A 236 -5.25 -12.61 -3.85
C SER A 236 -5.33 -12.30 -5.35
N ASP A 237 -5.37 -13.35 -6.18
CA ASP A 237 -5.65 -13.29 -7.62
C ASP A 237 -7.02 -12.67 -7.96
N LEU A 238 -7.92 -12.56 -6.97
CA LEU A 238 -9.23 -11.90 -7.11
C LEU A 238 -9.20 -10.42 -6.73
N GLY A 239 -8.12 -9.99 -6.08
CA GLY A 239 -7.93 -8.64 -5.59
C GLY A 239 -7.01 -7.85 -6.52
N TYR A 240 -6.09 -7.10 -5.92
CA TYR A 240 -5.19 -6.17 -6.57
C TYR A 240 -3.88 -6.85 -7.00
N THR A 241 -3.99 -7.86 -7.86
CA THR A 241 -2.85 -8.59 -8.43
C THR A 241 -3.01 -8.76 -9.94
N ASN A 242 -1.90 -8.86 -10.66
CA ASN A 242 -1.92 -8.89 -12.12
C ASN A 242 -1.09 -10.06 -12.67
N ASN A 243 -1.77 -11.01 -13.30
CA ASN A 243 -1.16 -12.19 -13.90
C ASN A 243 -0.20 -11.85 -15.05
N ALA A 244 -0.40 -10.75 -15.78
CA ALA A 244 0.52 -10.32 -16.84
C ALA A 244 1.92 -9.99 -16.30
N GLN A 245 2.02 -9.65 -15.00
CA GLN A 245 3.28 -9.36 -14.32
C GLN A 245 3.94 -10.59 -13.71
N SER A 246 3.27 -11.75 -13.66
CA SER A 246 3.87 -13.00 -13.12
C SER A 246 5.10 -13.47 -13.89
N VAL A 247 5.22 -13.04 -15.16
CA VAL A 247 6.37 -13.31 -16.04
C VAL A 247 7.57 -12.43 -15.67
N LEU A 248 7.37 -11.32 -14.96
CA LEU A 248 8.44 -10.39 -14.58
C LEU A 248 9.33 -11.02 -13.50
N LYS A 249 10.59 -11.25 -13.85
CA LYS A 249 11.64 -11.69 -12.93
C LYS A 249 12.42 -10.48 -12.44
N ILE A 250 11.89 -9.81 -11.43
CA ILE A 250 12.56 -8.69 -10.75
C ILE A 250 13.17 -9.23 -9.46
N GLY A 251 14.50 -9.18 -9.37
CA GLY A 251 15.25 -9.64 -8.21
C GLY A 251 15.36 -8.58 -7.11
N PHE A 252 15.62 -9.04 -5.89
CA PHE A 252 15.72 -8.20 -4.69
C PHE A 252 17.03 -8.45 -3.92
N ASN A 253 18.08 -8.91 -4.60
CA ASN A 253 19.39 -9.14 -3.97
C ASN A 253 20.20 -7.85 -3.89
N SER A 254 20.09 -6.96 -4.87
CA SER A 254 20.72 -5.64 -4.86
C SER A 254 19.87 -4.58 -5.59
N ILE A 255 20.25 -3.31 -5.44
CA ILE A 255 19.59 -2.20 -6.14
C ILE A 255 19.80 -2.28 -7.66
N GLU A 256 20.98 -2.70 -8.11
CA GLU A 256 21.32 -2.86 -9.52
C GLU A 256 20.43 -3.94 -10.15
N GLN A 257 20.32 -5.11 -9.50
CA GLN A 257 19.46 -6.19 -9.99
C GLN A 257 17.99 -5.77 -10.08
N TYR A 258 17.49 -5.01 -9.09
CA TYR A 258 16.13 -4.48 -9.09
C TYR A 258 15.90 -3.48 -10.23
N LEU A 259 16.81 -2.52 -10.40
CA LEU A 259 16.72 -1.50 -11.45
C LEU A 259 16.81 -2.13 -12.84
N GLU A 260 17.74 -3.06 -13.07
CA GLU A 260 17.84 -3.81 -14.34
C GLU A 260 16.53 -4.55 -14.65
N GLY A 261 15.94 -5.24 -13.66
CA GLY A 261 14.68 -5.96 -13.82
C GLY A 261 13.51 -5.02 -14.14
N LEU A 262 13.40 -3.90 -13.43
CA LEU A 262 12.36 -2.90 -13.65
C LEU A 262 12.48 -2.22 -15.03
N GLN A 263 13.71 -1.83 -15.39
CA GLN A 263 14.04 -1.22 -16.68
C GLN A 263 13.76 -2.18 -17.85
N LYS A 264 14.03 -3.47 -17.67
CA LYS A 264 13.65 -4.49 -18.65
C LYS A 264 12.12 -4.61 -18.75
N ALA A 265 11.41 -4.59 -17.63
CA ALA A 265 9.95 -4.72 -17.60
C ALA A 265 9.24 -3.58 -18.36
N ILE A 266 9.65 -2.33 -18.15
CA ILE A 266 9.07 -1.17 -18.83
C ILE A 266 9.41 -1.10 -20.34
N ARG A 267 10.46 -1.79 -20.78
CA ARG A 267 10.86 -1.89 -22.20
C ARG A 267 10.31 -3.13 -22.92
N THR A 268 9.77 -4.11 -22.19
CA THR A 268 9.32 -5.38 -22.78
C THR A 268 7.96 -5.21 -23.46
N PRO A 269 7.83 -5.41 -24.79
CA PRO A 269 6.52 -5.35 -25.46
C PRO A 269 5.58 -6.46 -24.99
N SER A 270 4.28 -6.16 -24.90
CA SER A 270 3.23 -7.15 -24.64
C SER A 270 2.38 -7.34 -25.88
N ALA A 271 2.27 -8.59 -26.36
CA ALA A 271 1.40 -8.92 -27.49
C ALA A 271 -0.08 -8.62 -27.18
N GLU A 272 -0.53 -8.97 -25.97
CA GLU A 272 -1.88 -8.71 -25.50
C GLU A 272 -2.19 -7.21 -25.46
N PHE A 273 -1.28 -6.39 -24.94
CA PHE A 273 -1.52 -4.94 -24.87
C PHE A 273 -1.33 -4.23 -26.21
N ALA A 274 -0.58 -4.82 -27.15
CA ALA A 274 -0.48 -4.30 -28.51
C ALA A 274 -1.83 -4.38 -29.26
N GLU A 275 -2.67 -5.39 -28.98
CA GLU A 275 -3.99 -5.55 -29.61
C GLU A 275 -4.97 -4.41 -29.26
N ILE A 276 -4.82 -3.80 -28.07
CA ILE A 276 -5.61 -2.63 -27.65
C ILE A 276 -5.32 -1.40 -28.55
N GLY A 277 -4.07 -1.30 -29.04
CA GLY A 277 -3.51 -0.14 -29.72
C GLY A 277 -3.11 0.99 -28.75
N VAL A 278 -2.08 1.77 -29.10
CA VAL A 278 -1.65 2.93 -28.28
C VAL A 278 -2.51 4.16 -28.58
N LYS A 279 -2.64 4.51 -29.86
CA LYS A 279 -3.48 5.59 -30.36
C LYS A 279 -4.31 5.07 -31.54
N VAL A 280 -5.63 5.08 -31.41
CA VAL A 280 -6.57 4.54 -32.41
C VAL A 280 -7.58 5.63 -32.75
N ASP A 281 -7.79 5.87 -34.04
CA ASP A 281 -8.67 6.93 -34.55
C ASP A 281 -8.38 8.33 -33.95
N GLY A 282 -7.08 8.60 -33.68
CA GLY A 282 -6.62 9.86 -33.10
C GLY A 282 -6.72 9.96 -31.58
N ALA A 283 -7.33 8.99 -30.89
CA ALA A 283 -7.47 8.97 -29.44
C ALA A 283 -6.49 7.99 -28.78
N TYR A 284 -5.81 8.44 -27.72
CA TYR A 284 -4.95 7.57 -26.92
C TYR A 284 -5.77 6.59 -26.06
N ARG A 285 -5.32 5.33 -25.99
CA ARG A 285 -5.93 4.27 -25.17
C ARG A 285 -5.02 3.82 -24.02
N GLN A 286 -3.73 4.07 -24.13
CA GLN A 286 -2.69 3.74 -23.15
C GLN A 286 -1.42 4.52 -23.49
N LEU A 287 -0.46 4.59 -22.56
CA LEU A 287 0.81 5.31 -22.78
C LEU A 287 1.73 4.58 -23.77
N ASN A 288 1.78 3.25 -23.68
CA ASN A 288 2.54 2.37 -24.58
C ASN A 288 1.89 0.97 -24.58
N SER A 289 2.48 0.02 -25.30
CA SER A 289 2.05 -1.39 -25.34
C SER A 289 3.05 -2.34 -24.67
N ASN A 290 3.86 -1.84 -23.74
CA ASN A 290 4.81 -2.65 -22.98
C ASN A 290 4.12 -3.30 -21.77
N VAL A 291 4.74 -4.32 -21.18
CA VAL A 291 4.23 -5.04 -20.01
C VAL A 291 3.87 -4.07 -18.88
N LEU A 292 4.67 -3.02 -18.68
CA LEU A 292 4.36 -1.89 -17.81
C LEU A 292 4.32 -0.59 -18.63
N GLN A 293 3.34 0.27 -18.40
CA GLN A 293 3.32 1.61 -19.01
C GLN A 293 4.43 2.50 -18.42
N ILE A 294 4.56 2.47 -17.09
CA ILE A 294 5.53 3.21 -16.27
C ILE A 294 5.87 2.37 -15.04
N GLU A 295 6.91 2.75 -14.28
CA GLU A 295 7.37 1.99 -13.11
C GLU A 295 6.28 1.82 -12.03
N ASN A 296 5.37 2.79 -11.90
CA ASN A 296 4.29 2.76 -10.91
C ASN A 296 3.31 1.60 -11.12
N GLU A 297 3.25 1.01 -12.32
CA GLU A 297 2.37 -0.12 -12.65
C GLU A 297 2.85 -1.45 -12.04
N LEU A 298 4.09 -1.54 -11.54
CA LEU A 298 4.63 -2.76 -10.94
C LEU A 298 3.94 -3.11 -9.61
N TYR A 299 3.00 -4.04 -9.60
CA TYR A 299 2.34 -4.46 -8.36
C TYR A 299 3.30 -5.28 -7.49
N ALA A 300 3.62 -4.72 -6.32
CA ALA A 300 4.50 -5.37 -5.33
C ALA A 300 3.99 -5.06 -3.91
N PRO A 301 4.11 -6.03 -2.97
CA PRO A 301 3.64 -5.84 -1.59
C PRO A 301 4.56 -4.92 -0.77
N ILE A 302 5.79 -4.71 -1.23
CA ILE A 302 6.76 -3.76 -0.68
C ILE A 302 7.60 -3.17 -1.83
N ARG A 303 7.96 -1.89 -1.75
CA ARG A 303 8.80 -1.21 -2.76
C ARG A 303 9.93 -0.41 -2.11
N PRO A 304 11.16 -0.42 -2.69
CA PRO A 304 12.20 0.54 -2.35
C PRO A 304 11.85 1.91 -2.96
N LYS A 305 12.09 2.99 -2.22
CA LYS A 305 11.69 4.34 -2.63
C LYS A 305 12.77 5.37 -2.30
N ARG A 306 12.70 6.46 -3.08
CA ARG A 306 13.42 7.70 -2.87
C ARG A 306 12.56 8.85 -3.39
N VAL A 307 12.61 9.99 -2.71
CA VAL A 307 11.89 11.18 -3.18
C VAL A 307 12.49 11.63 -4.51
N ALA A 308 11.66 11.60 -5.56
CA ALA A 308 12.04 12.03 -6.90
C ALA A 308 12.09 13.57 -6.99
N LYS A 309 13.04 14.08 -7.76
CA LYS A 309 13.06 15.50 -8.15
C LYS A 309 12.02 15.76 -9.24
N ASN A 310 11.70 17.02 -9.50
CA ASN A 310 10.77 17.38 -10.57
C ASN A 310 11.25 16.82 -11.92
N GLY A 311 10.39 16.03 -12.57
CA GLY A 311 10.67 15.38 -13.86
C GLY A 311 11.51 14.10 -13.78
N GLU A 312 11.99 13.71 -12.59
CA GLU A 312 12.77 12.49 -12.37
C GLU A 312 11.84 11.28 -12.20
N LYS A 313 12.15 10.17 -12.88
CA LYS A 313 11.42 8.91 -12.73
C LYS A 313 11.79 8.21 -11.41
N PRO A 314 10.92 7.34 -10.86
CA PRO A 314 11.23 6.61 -9.63
C PRO A 314 12.51 5.78 -9.72
N SER A 315 12.77 5.17 -10.88
CA SER A 315 13.98 4.37 -11.12
C SER A 315 15.25 5.23 -11.15
N GLU A 316 15.20 6.39 -11.81
CA GLU A 316 16.30 7.38 -11.87
C GLU A 316 16.63 7.93 -10.47
N ALA A 317 15.59 8.20 -9.66
CA ALA A 317 15.80 8.66 -8.28
C ALA A 317 16.57 7.62 -7.47
N LEU A 318 16.17 6.34 -7.55
CA LEU A 318 16.85 5.22 -6.89
C LEU A 318 18.28 5.04 -7.40
N GLU A 319 18.51 5.11 -8.72
CA GLU A 319 19.85 5.03 -9.30
C GLU A 319 20.76 6.15 -8.79
N ARG A 320 20.24 7.39 -8.73
CA ARG A 320 20.98 8.56 -8.26
C ARG A 320 21.39 8.45 -6.80
N GLY A 321 20.48 8.06 -5.91
CA GLY A 321 20.65 8.24 -4.47
C GLY A 321 20.56 6.97 -3.64
N GLY A 322 20.33 5.80 -4.24
CA GLY A 322 20.03 4.59 -3.50
C GLY A 322 18.66 4.61 -2.84
N VAL A 323 18.37 3.62 -2.00
CA VAL A 323 17.10 3.55 -1.26
C VAL A 323 17.11 4.54 -0.09
N GLU A 324 16.06 5.34 0.04
CA GLU A 324 15.86 6.28 1.14
C GLU A 324 14.89 5.74 2.19
N TYR A 325 13.80 5.15 1.72
CA TYR A 325 12.74 4.57 2.55
C TYR A 325 12.09 3.38 1.84
N ILE A 326 11.30 2.61 2.57
CA ILE A 326 10.49 1.52 2.02
C ILE A 326 9.00 1.85 2.14
N GLU A 327 8.23 1.39 1.17
CA GLU A 327 6.77 1.53 1.12
C GLU A 327 6.15 0.14 1.24
N VAL A 328 5.52 -0.14 2.38
CA VAL A 328 4.72 -1.36 2.61
C VAL A 328 3.32 -1.15 2.07
N ARG A 329 2.87 -2.02 1.16
CA ARG A 329 1.61 -1.84 0.42
C ARG A 329 0.56 -2.93 0.71
N SER A 330 0.89 -3.87 1.59
CA SER A 330 0.06 -5.04 1.89
C SER A 330 -1.01 -4.82 2.96
N LEU A 331 -1.14 -3.62 3.52
CA LEU A 331 -2.16 -3.36 4.53
C LEU A 331 -3.52 -3.15 3.86
N ASP A 332 -4.52 -3.88 4.37
CA ASP A 332 -5.91 -3.55 4.13
C ASP A 332 -6.31 -2.32 4.95
N VAL A 333 -7.35 -1.62 4.49
CA VAL A 333 -8.01 -0.60 5.27
C VAL A 333 -8.61 -1.27 6.52
N ASN A 334 -8.25 -0.78 7.71
CA ASN A 334 -8.83 -1.24 8.96
C ASN A 334 -10.27 -0.69 9.09
N PRO A 335 -11.31 -1.53 8.99
CA PRO A 335 -12.70 -1.10 9.01
C PRO A 335 -13.16 -0.55 10.36
N PHE A 336 -12.43 -0.84 11.43
CA PHE A 336 -12.77 -0.42 12.80
C PHE A 336 -12.06 0.87 13.21
N SER A 337 -11.24 1.45 12.32
CA SER A 337 -10.64 2.76 12.51
C SER A 337 -11.28 3.79 11.56
N PRO A 338 -11.69 4.97 12.05
CA PRO A 338 -12.26 6.01 11.19
C PRO A 338 -11.28 6.54 10.15
N ILE A 339 -9.98 6.35 10.35
CA ILE A 339 -8.91 6.76 9.43
C ILE A 339 -8.24 5.57 8.74
N GLY A 340 -8.80 4.36 8.87
CA GLY A 340 -8.35 3.16 8.17
C GLY A 340 -7.08 2.48 8.73
N VAL A 341 -6.50 2.98 9.82
CA VAL A 341 -5.32 2.39 10.48
C VAL A 341 -5.29 2.74 11.97
N THR A 342 -4.61 1.93 12.79
CA THR A 342 -4.45 2.17 14.23
C THR A 342 -2.98 2.29 14.64
N GLU A 343 -2.75 2.86 15.82
CA GLU A 343 -1.44 2.93 16.47
C GLU A 343 -0.80 1.53 16.65
N GLN A 344 -1.59 0.52 17.02
CA GLN A 344 -1.14 -0.86 17.19
C GLN A 344 -0.56 -1.43 15.88
N GLN A 345 -1.20 -1.16 14.74
CA GLN A 345 -0.70 -1.58 13.42
C GLN A 345 0.64 -0.90 13.09
N ILE A 346 0.76 0.40 13.37
CA ILE A 346 1.99 1.16 13.14
C ILE A 346 3.13 0.61 14.00
N ARG A 347 2.87 0.39 15.30
CA ARG A 347 3.88 -0.15 16.23
C ARG A 347 4.33 -1.55 15.83
N PHE A 348 3.41 -2.41 15.38
CA PHE A 348 3.80 -3.72 14.84
C PHE A 348 4.70 -3.58 13.62
N LEU A 349 4.37 -2.69 12.68
CA LEU A 349 5.18 -2.48 11.48
C LEU A 349 6.57 -1.96 11.82
N ASP A 350 6.71 -1.04 12.76
CA ASP A 350 8.01 -0.57 13.23
C ASP A 350 8.87 -1.73 13.75
N LEU A 351 8.28 -2.60 14.58
CA LEU A 351 8.95 -3.77 15.15
C LEU A 351 9.34 -4.76 14.05
N PHE A 352 8.39 -5.10 13.18
CA PHE A 352 8.58 -6.07 12.11
C PHE A 352 9.65 -5.63 11.11
N LEU A 353 9.64 -4.36 10.71
CA LEU A 353 10.61 -3.81 9.74
C LEU A 353 12.00 -3.64 10.37
N THR A 354 12.07 -3.26 11.64
CA THR A 354 13.32 -3.26 12.41
C THR A 354 13.90 -4.66 12.49
N TRP A 355 13.11 -5.63 12.92
CA TRP A 355 13.50 -7.03 12.98
C TRP A 355 13.95 -7.57 11.61
N ALA A 356 13.17 -7.31 10.55
CA ALA A 356 13.49 -7.76 9.20
C ALA A 356 14.82 -7.20 8.68
N THR A 357 15.20 -5.99 9.11
CA THR A 357 16.50 -5.37 8.76
C THR A 357 17.67 -6.01 9.52
N LEU A 358 17.44 -6.40 10.77
CA LEU A 358 18.49 -6.97 11.62
C LEU A 358 18.71 -8.46 11.37
N SER A 359 17.65 -9.18 11.00
CA SER A 359 17.67 -10.61 10.76
C SER A 359 18.53 -10.97 9.53
N PRO A 360 19.24 -12.11 9.56
CA PRO A 360 19.96 -12.61 8.38
C PRO A 360 19.05 -12.71 7.16
N SER A 361 19.52 -12.19 6.03
CA SER A 361 18.73 -12.07 4.81
C SER A 361 19.50 -12.68 3.63
N ALA A 362 19.58 -14.01 3.59
CA ALA A 362 20.19 -14.71 2.45
C ALA A 362 19.60 -14.19 1.12
N GLU A 363 20.38 -14.23 0.04
CA GLU A 363 19.88 -13.94 -1.29
C GLU A 363 18.71 -14.87 -1.65
N MET A 364 17.89 -14.46 -2.60
CA MET A 364 16.79 -15.27 -3.12
C MET A 364 16.91 -15.37 -4.63
N ASP A 365 16.81 -16.59 -5.15
CA ASP A 365 16.53 -16.81 -6.56
C ASP A 365 15.01 -16.77 -6.86
N ASP A 366 14.64 -16.91 -8.13
CA ASP A 366 13.25 -16.89 -8.57
C ASP A 366 12.41 -18.03 -7.96
N ALA A 367 13.01 -19.19 -7.72
CA ALA A 367 12.31 -20.35 -7.16
C ALA A 367 12.05 -20.14 -5.67
N GLU A 368 13.03 -19.63 -4.93
CA GLU A 368 12.89 -19.25 -3.53
C GLU A 368 11.83 -18.17 -3.35
N LEU A 369 11.86 -17.11 -4.16
CA LEU A 369 10.85 -16.04 -4.12
C LEU A 369 9.44 -16.61 -4.31
N GLU A 370 9.24 -17.52 -5.26
CA GLU A 370 7.95 -18.16 -5.50
C GLU A 370 7.51 -19.04 -4.33
N CYS A 371 8.43 -19.78 -3.71
CA CYS A 371 8.13 -20.55 -2.49
C CYS A 371 7.67 -19.65 -1.33
N TRP A 372 8.23 -18.45 -1.20
CA TRP A 372 7.76 -17.50 -0.18
C TRP A 372 6.40 -16.91 -0.53
N ARG A 373 6.13 -16.60 -1.81
CA ARG A 373 4.81 -16.17 -2.29
C ARG A 373 3.72 -17.21 -2.08
N ASP A 374 4.03 -18.51 -2.19
CA ASP A 374 3.11 -19.60 -1.85
C ASP A 374 2.61 -19.48 -0.40
N ASN A 375 3.46 -19.14 0.57
CA ASN A 375 3.02 -18.91 1.95
C ASN A 375 2.06 -17.71 2.05
N TRP A 376 2.34 -16.61 1.36
CA TRP A 376 1.44 -15.44 1.32
C TRP A 376 0.07 -15.83 0.79
N ASN A 377 0.01 -16.49 -0.38
CA ASN A 377 -1.24 -16.90 -1.01
C ASN A 377 -2.06 -17.79 -0.07
N ARG A 378 -1.40 -18.72 0.63
CA ARG A 378 -2.05 -19.62 1.59
C ARG A 378 -2.59 -18.89 2.82
N VAL A 379 -1.84 -17.93 3.36
CA VAL A 379 -2.33 -17.10 4.48
C VAL A 379 -3.48 -16.19 4.03
N VAL A 380 -3.44 -15.66 2.82
CA VAL A 380 -4.48 -14.80 2.26
C VAL A 380 -5.82 -15.53 2.17
N VAL A 381 -5.83 -16.77 1.67
CA VAL A 381 -7.09 -17.51 1.42
C VAL A 381 -7.52 -18.44 2.56
N ASP A 382 -6.60 -18.87 3.42
CA ASP A 382 -6.87 -19.87 4.49
C ASP A 382 -6.09 -19.59 5.79
N GLY A 383 -5.59 -18.36 6.00
CA GLY A 383 -4.67 -18.04 7.10
C GLY A 383 -5.20 -18.25 8.51
N ARG A 384 -6.53 -18.22 8.71
CA ARG A 384 -7.15 -18.49 10.02
C ARG A 384 -7.35 -19.98 10.32
N ASN A 385 -7.04 -20.87 9.37
CA ASN A 385 -7.11 -22.31 9.58
C ASN A 385 -5.98 -22.76 10.52
N PRO A 386 -6.27 -23.33 11.71
CA PRO A 386 -5.25 -23.75 12.66
C PRO A 386 -4.36 -24.88 12.12
N ASP A 387 -4.84 -25.64 11.13
CA ASP A 387 -4.10 -26.74 10.51
C ASP A 387 -3.23 -26.28 9.32
N LEU A 388 -3.23 -24.99 8.98
CA LEU A 388 -2.45 -24.47 7.86
C LEU A 388 -0.94 -24.52 8.14
N MET A 389 -0.23 -25.34 7.37
CA MET A 389 1.22 -25.57 7.52
C MET A 389 2.06 -24.81 6.50
N LEU A 390 2.73 -23.72 6.88
CA LEU A 390 3.62 -22.93 6.01
C LEU A 390 5.00 -23.61 5.83
N LYS A 391 5.71 -23.25 4.75
CA LYS A 391 7.05 -23.80 4.43
C LYS A 391 8.14 -22.78 4.77
N ILE A 392 9.20 -23.21 5.44
CA ILE A 392 10.39 -22.38 5.65
C ILE A 392 11.36 -22.64 4.49
N GLY A 393 11.26 -21.85 3.42
CA GLY A 393 12.00 -22.05 2.18
C GLY A 393 11.46 -23.23 1.38
N CYS A 394 11.99 -23.45 0.17
CA CYS A 394 11.46 -24.51 -0.71
C CYS A 394 11.65 -25.93 -0.14
N ASN A 395 12.75 -26.16 0.60
CA ASN A 395 13.16 -27.49 1.08
C ASN A 395 13.23 -27.60 2.62
N GLY A 396 12.79 -26.58 3.35
CA GLY A 396 12.92 -26.58 4.82
C GLY A 396 11.73 -27.22 5.54
N GLU A 397 11.73 -27.02 6.85
CA GLU A 397 10.67 -27.52 7.71
C GLU A 397 9.32 -26.86 7.42
N ARG A 398 8.25 -27.50 7.90
CA ARG A 398 6.91 -26.92 7.87
C ARG A 398 6.44 -26.65 9.28
N LEU A 399 5.89 -25.46 9.49
CA LEU A 399 5.32 -25.05 10.77
C LEU A 399 3.89 -24.56 10.55
N SER A 400 3.03 -24.73 11.55
CA SER A 400 1.72 -24.06 11.52
C SER A 400 1.90 -22.54 11.58
N VAL A 401 0.90 -21.80 11.12
CA VAL A 401 0.87 -20.33 11.24
C VAL A 401 1.16 -19.90 12.69
N GLN A 402 0.52 -20.56 13.66
CA GLN A 402 0.71 -20.30 15.09
C GLN A 402 2.15 -20.55 15.53
N ALA A 403 2.70 -21.74 15.24
CA ALA A 403 4.04 -22.12 15.70
C ALA A 403 5.12 -21.22 15.08
N TRP A 404 4.98 -20.86 13.80
CA TRP A 404 5.94 -19.97 13.16
C TRP A 404 5.78 -18.53 13.65
N GLY A 405 4.56 -18.05 13.81
CA GLY A 405 4.27 -16.74 14.40
C GLY A 405 4.90 -16.58 15.79
N GLN A 406 4.70 -17.56 16.68
CA GLN A 406 5.33 -17.57 18.01
C GLN A 406 6.86 -17.52 17.95
N ARG A 407 7.48 -18.25 17.00
CA ARG A 407 8.94 -18.21 16.81
C ARG A 407 9.41 -16.80 16.41
N VAL A 408 8.72 -16.14 15.48
CA VAL A 408 9.08 -14.77 15.06
C VAL A 408 8.85 -13.76 16.20
N PHE A 409 7.72 -13.87 16.91
CA PHE A 409 7.39 -12.99 18.02
C PHE A 409 8.39 -13.06 19.18
N ALA A 410 9.06 -14.19 19.38
CA ALA A 410 10.13 -14.29 20.38
C ALA A 410 11.26 -13.28 20.12
N GLU A 411 11.64 -13.05 18.87
CA GLU A 411 12.65 -12.04 18.50
C GLU A 411 12.04 -10.63 18.42
N LEU A 412 10.78 -10.47 17.98
CA LEU A 412 10.10 -9.17 18.00
C LEU A 412 9.97 -8.61 19.42
N VAL A 413 9.78 -9.46 20.43
CA VAL A 413 9.76 -9.06 21.84
C VAL A 413 11.12 -8.49 22.28
N GLU A 414 12.23 -9.02 21.79
CA GLU A 414 13.56 -8.47 22.09
C GLU A 414 13.76 -7.09 21.43
N VAL A 415 13.29 -6.91 20.19
CA VAL A 415 13.27 -5.58 19.54
C VAL A 415 12.38 -4.61 20.33
N ALA A 416 11.19 -5.05 20.75
CA ALA A 416 10.26 -4.24 21.52
C ALA A 416 10.88 -3.75 22.83
N LYS A 417 11.56 -4.61 23.59
CA LYS A 417 12.30 -4.24 24.80
C LYS A 417 13.34 -3.16 24.53
N ALA A 418 14.11 -3.29 23.44
CA ALA A 418 15.15 -2.32 23.10
C ALA A 418 14.55 -0.96 22.69
N MET A 419 13.48 -0.96 21.89
CA MET A 419 12.78 0.27 21.48
C MET A 419 12.09 0.98 22.67
N ASP A 420 11.44 0.21 23.53
CA ASP A 420 10.78 0.70 24.75
C ASP A 420 11.80 1.27 25.75
N ALA A 421 12.94 0.61 25.95
CA ALA A 421 14.01 1.11 26.78
C ALA A 421 14.60 2.42 26.24
N ALA A 422 14.73 2.55 24.92
CA ALA A 422 15.18 3.78 24.27
C ALA A 422 14.15 4.91 24.36
N ALA A 423 12.85 4.59 24.28
CA ALA A 423 11.75 5.55 24.31
C ALA A 423 11.25 5.90 25.73
N GLY A 424 11.62 5.12 26.75
CA GLY A 424 11.20 5.30 28.13
C GLY A 424 9.74 4.94 28.41
N ASN A 425 9.18 3.96 27.69
CA ASN A 425 7.80 3.46 27.88
C ASN A 425 7.72 1.94 27.70
N GLU A 426 6.51 1.37 27.60
CA GLU A 426 6.26 -0.07 27.41
C GLU A 426 5.33 -0.37 26.23
N SER A 427 5.13 0.61 25.34
CA SER A 427 4.06 0.55 24.33
C SER A 427 4.31 -0.50 23.26
N TYR A 428 5.57 -0.76 22.89
CA TYR A 428 5.90 -1.81 21.92
C TYR A 428 5.78 -3.21 22.54
N GLN A 429 6.20 -3.40 23.79
CA GLN A 429 6.03 -4.68 24.49
C GLN A 429 4.55 -5.02 24.68
N GLN A 430 3.72 -4.03 25.05
CA GLN A 430 2.27 -4.21 25.17
C GLN A 430 1.65 -4.61 23.82
N THR A 431 2.05 -3.95 22.73
CA THR A 431 1.63 -4.30 21.36
C THR A 431 2.00 -5.74 21.01
N CYS A 432 3.24 -6.16 21.28
CA CYS A 432 3.69 -7.55 21.07
C CYS A 432 2.86 -8.55 21.87
N GLN A 433 2.63 -8.27 23.16
CA GLN A 433 1.87 -9.15 24.04
C GLN A 433 0.44 -9.34 23.53
N GLU A 434 -0.22 -8.26 23.11
CA GLU A 434 -1.58 -8.34 22.58
C GLU A 434 -1.63 -9.11 21.26
N LEU A 435 -0.78 -8.77 20.28
CA LEU A 435 -0.80 -9.42 18.96
C LEU A 435 -0.37 -10.89 19.03
N LEU A 436 0.45 -11.28 20.02
CA LEU A 436 0.72 -12.69 20.27
C LEU A 436 -0.55 -13.48 20.63
N THR A 437 -1.49 -12.86 21.36
CA THR A 437 -2.79 -13.51 21.62
C THR A 437 -3.62 -13.71 20.35
N TRP A 438 -3.40 -12.90 19.31
CA TRP A 438 -4.07 -13.06 18.00
C TRP A 438 -3.43 -14.17 17.17
N ILE A 439 -2.13 -14.44 17.36
CA ILE A 439 -1.46 -15.64 16.81
C ILE A 439 -2.03 -16.91 17.45
N GLU A 440 -2.34 -16.87 18.74
CA GLU A 440 -2.88 -18.00 19.50
C GLU A 440 -4.39 -18.20 19.30
N ASN A 441 -5.11 -17.12 19.01
CA ASN A 441 -6.54 -17.12 18.78
C ASN A 441 -6.89 -16.34 17.48
N PRO A 442 -7.02 -17.03 16.34
CA PRO A 442 -7.31 -16.40 15.04
C PRO A 442 -8.60 -15.57 15.01
N GLU A 443 -9.55 -15.80 15.93
CA GLU A 443 -10.80 -15.03 16.02
C GLU A 443 -10.60 -13.57 16.44
N LEU A 444 -9.41 -13.22 16.97
CA LEU A 444 -9.05 -11.85 17.30
C LEU A 444 -8.52 -11.07 16.09
N THR A 445 -8.17 -11.72 14.98
CA THR A 445 -7.68 -11.03 13.78
C THR A 445 -8.77 -10.17 13.13
N LEU A 446 -8.38 -9.10 12.42
CA LEU A 446 -9.35 -8.18 11.80
C LEU A 446 -10.31 -8.89 10.85
N SER A 447 -9.82 -9.87 10.09
CA SER A 447 -10.62 -10.64 9.16
C SER A 447 -11.70 -11.48 9.84
N ALA A 448 -11.41 -12.10 10.99
CA ALA A 448 -12.40 -12.85 11.75
C ALA A 448 -13.48 -11.93 12.32
N GLN A 449 -13.06 -10.81 12.92
CA GLN A 449 -13.97 -9.81 13.48
C GLN A 449 -14.91 -9.26 12.41
N LEU A 450 -14.37 -8.90 11.23
CA LEU A 450 -15.17 -8.38 10.13
C LEU A 450 -16.09 -9.45 9.54
N LEU A 451 -15.59 -10.67 9.31
CA LEU A 451 -16.42 -11.74 8.76
C LEU A 451 -17.60 -12.07 9.66
N LYS A 452 -17.40 -12.06 10.98
CA LYS A 452 -18.47 -12.24 11.96
C LYS A 452 -19.56 -11.18 11.84
N GLN A 453 -19.21 -9.91 11.66
CA GLN A 453 -20.20 -8.85 11.43
C GLN A 453 -20.93 -9.05 10.08
N ILE A 454 -20.22 -9.45 9.04
CA ILE A 454 -20.79 -9.71 7.70
C ILE A 454 -21.79 -10.87 7.75
N GLU A 455 -21.48 -11.95 8.47
CA GLU A 455 -22.38 -13.09 8.66
C GLU A 455 -23.62 -12.68 9.48
N GLN A 456 -23.45 -11.90 10.55
CA GLN A 456 -24.56 -11.43 11.39
C GLN A 456 -25.52 -10.48 10.68
N GLN A 457 -25.01 -9.61 9.80
CA GLN A 457 -25.82 -8.64 9.05
C GLN A 457 -26.27 -9.16 7.68
N GLU A 458 -25.82 -10.36 7.30
CA GLU A 458 -26.05 -10.99 6.00
C GLU A 458 -25.62 -10.11 4.81
N GLY A 459 -24.49 -9.40 4.94
CA GLY A 459 -23.91 -8.69 3.79
C GLY A 459 -22.88 -7.61 4.12
N ILE A 460 -21.78 -7.62 3.35
CA ILE A 460 -20.69 -6.63 3.46
C ILE A 460 -21.14 -5.20 3.15
N GLY A 461 -22.11 -5.04 2.24
CA GLY A 461 -22.69 -3.74 1.90
C GLY A 461 -23.31 -3.01 3.10
N LYS A 462 -24.05 -3.75 3.95
CA LYS A 462 -24.72 -3.20 5.14
C LYS A 462 -23.71 -2.82 6.23
N VAL A 463 -22.77 -3.74 6.52
CA VAL A 463 -21.67 -3.49 7.46
C VAL A 463 -20.87 -2.26 7.05
N GLY A 464 -20.51 -2.16 5.77
CA GLY A 464 -19.77 -1.01 5.25
C GLY A 464 -20.53 0.31 5.35
N ALA A 465 -21.84 0.33 5.06
CA ALA A 465 -22.66 1.53 5.21
C ALA A 465 -22.81 1.95 6.68
N GLU A 466 -22.98 1.00 7.60
CA GLU A 466 -23.05 1.28 9.03
C GLU A 466 -21.73 1.87 9.55
N LEU A 467 -20.60 1.24 9.23
CA LEU A 467 -19.28 1.73 9.62
C LEU A 467 -18.96 3.09 8.98
N ALA A 468 -19.33 3.32 7.72
CA ALA A 468 -19.15 4.61 7.04
C ALA A 468 -19.88 5.73 7.79
N ALA A 469 -21.13 5.48 8.20
CA ALA A 469 -21.92 6.43 8.95
C ALA A 469 -21.35 6.68 10.36
N GLN A 470 -20.89 5.63 11.05
CA GLN A 470 -20.24 5.75 12.36
C GLN A 470 -18.95 6.58 12.26
N HIS A 471 -18.08 6.29 11.29
CA HIS A 471 -16.82 7.00 11.09
C HIS A 471 -17.03 8.45 10.70
N ALA A 472 -17.98 8.72 9.80
CA ALA A 472 -18.37 10.09 9.44
C ALA A 472 -18.84 10.87 10.67
N HIS A 473 -19.65 10.26 11.54
CA HIS A 473 -20.10 10.88 12.78
C HIS A 473 -18.94 11.17 13.74
N THR A 474 -18.05 10.21 13.96
CA THR A 474 -16.87 10.37 14.81
C THR A 474 -15.95 11.48 14.31
N LEU A 475 -15.67 11.52 13.01
CA LEU A 475 -14.76 12.51 12.42
C LEU A 475 -15.38 13.92 12.34
N ALA A 476 -16.69 14.02 12.15
CA ALA A 476 -17.41 15.30 12.20
C ALA A 476 -17.33 15.96 13.59
N GLN A 477 -17.27 15.16 14.65
CA GLN A 477 -17.18 15.64 16.04
C GLN A 477 -15.76 15.82 16.56
N ARG A 478 -14.76 15.24 15.88
CA ARG A 478 -13.35 15.37 16.26
C ARG A 478 -12.93 16.85 16.22
N GLN A 479 -11.97 17.25 17.04
CA GLN A 479 -11.29 18.55 16.92
C GLN A 479 -9.96 18.36 16.20
N TYR A 480 -9.51 19.37 15.46
CA TYR A 480 -8.17 19.34 14.90
C TYR A 480 -7.12 19.28 16.01
N ARG A 481 -6.06 18.51 15.80
CA ARG A 481 -5.02 18.25 16.81
C ARG A 481 -3.61 18.57 16.35
N PHE A 482 -3.33 18.48 15.04
CA PHE A 482 -2.03 18.76 14.45
C PHE A 482 -2.06 20.02 13.57
N TYR A 483 -3.01 20.08 12.64
CA TYR A 483 -3.24 21.21 11.74
C TYR A 483 -4.39 22.09 12.23
N GLN A 484 -4.63 23.18 11.52
CA GLN A 484 -5.83 24.00 11.66
C GLN A 484 -6.60 24.03 10.34
N GLN A 485 -7.91 24.28 10.43
CA GLN A 485 -8.77 24.41 9.24
C GLN A 485 -8.22 25.39 8.20
N ALA A 486 -7.66 26.53 8.64
CA ALA A 486 -7.14 27.57 7.75
C ALA A 486 -5.96 27.07 6.91
N GLU A 487 -5.16 26.13 7.40
CA GLU A 487 -4.03 25.55 6.66
C GLU A 487 -4.53 24.71 5.48
N PHE A 488 -5.59 23.92 5.68
CA PHE A 488 -6.25 23.17 4.62
C PHE A 488 -6.90 24.07 3.57
N GLU A 489 -7.60 25.13 3.99
CA GLU A 489 -8.21 26.09 3.08
C GLU A 489 -7.15 26.83 2.25
N GLN A 490 -6.02 27.19 2.86
CA GLN A 490 -4.89 27.80 2.16
C GLN A 490 -4.26 26.83 1.16
N GLU A 491 -4.04 25.58 1.53
CA GLU A 491 -3.46 24.56 0.66
C GLU A 491 -4.41 24.19 -0.50
N ALA A 492 -5.71 24.11 -0.27
CA ALA A 492 -6.71 23.91 -1.33
C ALA A 492 -6.63 25.03 -2.37
N LYS A 493 -6.52 26.30 -1.94
CA LYS A 493 -6.31 27.43 -2.85
C LYS A 493 -4.96 27.37 -3.57
N ALA A 494 -3.88 27.12 -2.84
CA ALA A 494 -2.53 27.10 -3.38
C ALA A 494 -2.32 25.96 -4.40
N SER A 495 -2.95 24.81 -4.20
CA SER A 495 -2.91 23.69 -5.15
C SER A 495 -3.58 24.05 -6.49
N VAL A 496 -4.71 24.76 -6.47
CA VAL A 496 -5.34 25.25 -7.71
C VAL A 496 -4.42 26.23 -8.45
N GLU A 497 -3.78 27.16 -7.72
CA GLU A 497 -2.81 28.09 -8.31
C GLU A 497 -1.59 27.36 -8.92
N ARG A 498 -1.09 26.31 -8.25
CA ARG A 498 0.00 25.48 -8.77
C ARG A 498 -0.42 24.71 -10.03
N GLN A 499 -1.61 24.11 -10.06
CA GLN A 499 -2.10 23.46 -11.28
C GLN A 499 -2.19 24.44 -12.45
N GLN A 500 -2.77 25.62 -12.23
CA GLN A 500 -2.89 26.64 -13.28
C GLN A 500 -1.52 27.09 -13.81
N ALA A 501 -0.52 27.20 -12.93
CA ALA A 501 0.85 27.51 -13.32
C ALA A 501 1.47 26.41 -14.21
N ILE A 502 1.24 25.14 -13.90
CA ILE A 502 1.69 24.01 -14.73
C ILE A 502 1.02 24.08 -16.11
N GLU A 503 -0.30 24.24 -16.16
CA GLU A 503 -1.06 24.35 -17.42
C GLU A 503 -0.59 25.52 -18.29
N ASN A 504 -0.26 26.65 -17.69
CA ASN A 504 0.25 27.82 -18.41
C ASN A 504 1.72 27.70 -18.84
N SER A 505 2.47 26.75 -18.26
CA SER A 505 3.88 26.52 -18.57
C SER A 505 4.10 25.49 -19.67
N ASP A 506 3.07 24.73 -20.05
CA ASP A 506 3.14 23.76 -21.14
C ASP A 506 3.39 24.46 -22.49
N THR A 507 4.45 24.04 -23.17
CA THR A 507 4.85 24.58 -24.49
C THR A 507 4.78 23.54 -25.60
N LEU A 508 4.74 22.25 -25.23
CA LEU A 508 4.65 21.11 -26.14
C LEU A 508 3.20 20.64 -26.28
N SER A 509 2.88 20.05 -27.43
CA SER A 509 1.67 19.22 -27.54
C SER A 509 1.83 17.96 -26.70
N LEU A 510 0.71 17.33 -26.33
CA LEU A 510 0.74 16.05 -25.60
C LEU A 510 1.57 14.99 -26.35
N ASP A 511 1.43 14.91 -27.67
CA ASP A 511 2.19 13.96 -28.51
C ASP A 511 3.71 14.17 -28.34
N ALA A 512 4.20 15.42 -28.46
CA ALA A 512 5.62 15.74 -28.31
C ALA A 512 6.11 15.53 -26.87
N PHE A 513 5.29 15.87 -25.88
CA PHE A 513 5.62 15.63 -24.47
C PHE A 513 5.77 14.13 -24.17
N LEU A 514 4.87 13.28 -24.66
CA LEU A 514 4.96 11.83 -24.47
C LEU A 514 6.15 11.23 -25.23
N ASP A 515 6.45 11.75 -26.42
CA ASP A 515 7.63 11.32 -27.18
C ASP A 515 8.94 11.62 -26.43
N ASP A 516 9.04 12.79 -25.81
CA ASP A 516 10.18 13.18 -24.97
C ASP A 516 10.26 12.35 -23.68
N TYR A 517 9.12 12.15 -23.00
CA TYR A 517 9.06 11.39 -21.74
C TYR A 517 9.53 9.93 -21.90
N PHE A 518 9.22 9.32 -23.05
CA PHE A 518 9.56 7.94 -23.37
C PHE A 518 10.76 7.81 -24.33
N ALA A 519 11.54 8.87 -24.54
CA ALA A 519 12.68 8.85 -25.46
C ALA A 519 13.73 7.79 -25.08
N ASP A 520 13.95 7.59 -23.78
CA ASP A 520 14.84 6.58 -23.18
C ASP A 520 14.36 5.12 -23.35
N LEU A 521 13.08 4.93 -23.69
CA LEU A 521 12.52 3.61 -24.01
C LEU A 521 12.61 3.26 -25.50
N LYS A 522 12.83 4.26 -26.37
CA LYS A 522 12.96 4.08 -27.83
C LYS A 522 14.39 3.74 -28.26
N GLY A 523 15.39 3.91 -27.39
CA GLY A 523 16.79 3.61 -27.65
C GLY A 523 17.23 2.27 -27.04
N GLU A 524 17.22 1.22 -27.84
CA GLU A 524 18.30 0.23 -28.08
C GLU A 524 17.87 -0.78 -29.14
#